data_AF-A0A536E396-F1
#
_entry.id   AF-A0A536E396-F1
#
_cell.length_a   1.000
_cell.length_b   1.000
_cell.length_c   1.000
_cell.angle_alpha   90.00
_cell.angle_beta   90.00
_cell.angle_gamma   90.00
#
_symmetry.space_group_name_H-M   'P 1'
#
loop_
_entity.id
_entity.type
_entity.pdbx_description
1 polymer ?
#
loop_
_entity_poly.entity_id
_entity_poly.type
_entity_poly.pdbx_seq_one_letter_code
_entity_poly.pdbx_strand_id
1 'polypeptide(L)'
;WDIRKADPYAAYDKVDFDIAVGVHGDVYDRFVVRLAEMRQSVKILEQALDLIPEGPVHAHLPTATVQPIDQPVAPLAIRPPVGEAYGRIESPRGELGFYLVSDGSPAPFRFHIRSPSYINLTPLKLMSVGGTVADAIVILGSVDIIVGEVDR
;
A
#
# COMPACT_ATOMS: atom_id res chain seq x y z
N TRP A 1 -10.89 9.21 -4.81
CA TRP A 1 -10.05 8.28 -5.59
C TRP A 1 -9.45 7.29 -4.61
N ASP A 2 -9.50 6.00 -4.92
CA ASP A 2 -8.95 4.94 -4.07
C ASP A 2 -8.63 3.74 -4.99
N ILE A 3 -7.39 3.24 -4.97
CA ILE A 3 -6.98 2.14 -5.86
C ILE A 3 -7.81 0.89 -5.59
N ARG A 4 -8.23 0.63 -4.34
CA ARG A 4 -9.00 -0.57 -3.98
C ARG A 4 -10.36 -0.65 -4.68
N LYS A 5 -10.91 0.49 -5.12
CA LYS A 5 -12.14 0.54 -5.94
C LYS A 5 -11.87 0.80 -7.42
N ALA A 6 -10.87 1.63 -7.75
CA ALA A 6 -10.58 2.01 -9.13
C ALA A 6 -9.84 0.93 -9.94
N ASP A 7 -8.97 0.17 -9.27
CA ASP A 7 -8.18 -0.93 -9.82
C ASP A 7 -8.08 -2.04 -8.77
N PRO A 8 -9.21 -2.74 -8.49
CA PRO A 8 -9.29 -3.67 -7.37
C PRO A 8 -8.26 -4.80 -7.48
N TYR A 9 -7.57 -5.06 -6.38
CA TYR A 9 -6.59 -6.14 -6.26
C TYR A 9 -6.96 -7.08 -5.11
N ALA A 10 -6.36 -8.27 -5.10
CA ALA A 10 -6.66 -9.32 -4.12
C ALA A 10 -8.15 -9.68 -4.08
N ALA A 11 -8.87 -9.29 -3.04
CA ALA A 11 -10.30 -9.55 -2.86
C ALA A 11 -11.11 -8.26 -2.54
N TYR A 12 -10.56 -7.08 -2.85
CA TYR A 12 -11.24 -5.80 -2.58
C TYR A 12 -12.51 -5.59 -3.42
N ASP A 13 -12.65 -6.32 -4.53
CA ASP A 13 -13.85 -6.38 -5.37
C ASP A 13 -15.02 -7.13 -4.71
N LYS A 14 -14.75 -7.90 -3.65
CA LYS A 14 -15.75 -8.74 -2.96
C LYS A 14 -16.29 -8.13 -1.67
N VAL A 15 -15.74 -7.00 -1.23
CA VAL A 15 -16.13 -6.33 0.03
C VAL A 15 -16.76 -4.97 -0.24
N ASP A 16 -17.79 -4.65 0.52
CA ASP A 16 -18.48 -3.38 0.44
C ASP A 16 -17.95 -2.36 1.46
N PHE A 17 -17.60 -1.18 0.98
CA PHE A 17 -17.07 -0.09 1.80
C PHE A 17 -17.14 1.22 1.01
N ASP A 18 -17.18 2.31 1.76
CA ASP A 18 -17.26 3.67 1.22
C ASP A 18 -15.89 4.35 1.24
N ILE A 19 -15.65 5.22 0.26
CA ILE A 19 -14.46 6.07 0.22
C ILE A 19 -14.76 7.37 0.98
N ALA A 20 -14.01 7.65 2.03
CA ALA A 20 -14.11 8.92 2.75
C ALA A 20 -13.52 10.07 1.92
N VAL A 21 -14.26 11.18 1.82
CA VAL A 21 -13.86 12.34 1.01
C VAL A 21 -14.06 13.62 1.83
N GLY A 22 -13.01 14.43 1.94
CA GLY A 22 -13.07 15.79 2.50
C GLY A 22 -13.55 16.80 1.45
N VAL A 23 -13.94 18.00 1.90
CA VAL A 23 -14.55 19.03 1.02
C VAL A 23 -13.63 20.23 0.83
N HIS A 24 -12.95 20.65 1.89
CA HIS A 24 -12.13 21.86 1.96
C HIS A 24 -10.64 21.57 1.75
N GLY A 25 -10.19 20.36 2.07
CA GLY A 25 -8.79 19.96 1.89
C GLY A 25 -7.82 20.49 2.95
N ASP A 26 -8.35 20.92 4.10
CA ASP A 26 -7.55 21.37 5.24
C ASP A 26 -7.07 20.19 6.11
N VAL A 27 -6.34 20.51 7.19
CA VAL A 27 -5.84 19.50 8.13
C VAL A 27 -6.98 18.75 8.83
N TYR A 28 -8.09 19.45 9.10
CA TYR A 28 -9.23 18.86 9.79
C TYR A 28 -9.92 17.81 8.92
N ASP A 29 -10.13 18.10 7.64
CA ASP A 29 -10.65 17.13 6.68
C ASP A 29 -9.74 15.90 6.59
N ARG A 30 -8.41 16.10 6.53
CA ARG A 30 -7.46 14.96 6.53
C ARG A 30 -7.63 14.10 7.79
N PHE A 31 -7.75 14.71 8.96
CA PHE A 31 -7.98 14.01 10.21
C PHE A 31 -9.30 13.21 10.20
N VAL A 32 -10.40 13.83 9.77
CA VAL A 32 -11.72 13.18 9.70
C VAL A 32 -11.73 12.03 8.69
N VAL A 33 -11.08 12.20 7.54
CA VAL A 33 -10.93 11.15 6.52
C VAL A 33 -10.20 9.94 7.12
N ARG A 34 -9.07 10.13 7.82
CA ARG A 34 -8.35 9.01 8.45
C ARG A 34 -9.19 8.30 9.51
N LEU A 35 -9.96 9.04 10.32
CA LEU A 35 -10.90 8.45 11.27
C LEU A 35 -11.99 7.60 10.57
N ALA A 36 -12.53 8.10 9.47
CA ALA A 36 -13.54 7.38 8.68
C ALA A 36 -12.95 6.14 8.01
N GLU A 37 -11.73 6.22 7.47
CA GLU A 37 -11.01 5.07 6.89
C GLU A 37 -10.76 3.97 7.92
N MET A 38 -10.44 4.31 9.18
CA MET A 38 -10.32 3.31 10.24
C MET A 38 -11.64 2.57 10.48
N ARG A 39 -12.77 3.27 10.46
CA ARG A 39 -14.10 2.65 10.58
C ARG A 39 -14.43 1.75 9.39
N GLN A 40 -14.14 2.21 8.17
CA GLN A 40 -14.34 1.40 6.96
C GLN A 40 -13.39 0.19 6.93
N SER A 41 -12.19 0.31 7.48
CA SER A 41 -11.26 -0.82 7.63
C SER A 41 -11.84 -1.91 8.54
N VAL A 42 -12.49 -1.53 9.65
CA VAL A 42 -13.19 -2.50 10.50
C VAL A 42 -14.35 -3.16 9.75
N LYS A 43 -15.17 -2.38 9.02
CA LYS A 43 -16.27 -2.92 8.18
C LYS A 43 -15.75 -3.94 7.14
N ILE A 44 -14.59 -3.67 6.54
CA ILE A 44 -13.94 -4.60 5.59
C ILE A 44 -13.49 -5.88 6.30
N LEU A 45 -12.88 -5.76 7.49
CA LEU A 45 -12.42 -6.92 8.26
C LEU A 45 -13.59 -7.83 8.68
N GLU A 46 -14.70 -7.26 9.15
CA GLU A 46 -15.90 -8.02 9.52
C GLU A 46 -16.43 -8.84 8.34
N GLN A 47 -16.55 -8.22 7.16
CA GLN A 47 -16.94 -8.93 5.94
C GLN A 47 -15.91 -9.98 5.50
N ALA A 48 -14.61 -9.66 5.60
CA ALA A 48 -13.55 -10.57 5.20
C ALA A 48 -13.56 -11.84 6.05
N LEU A 49 -13.86 -11.74 7.35
CA LEU A 49 -13.99 -12.88 8.27
C LEU A 49 -15.12 -13.83 7.84
N ASP A 50 -16.25 -13.29 7.41
CA ASP A 50 -17.39 -14.09 6.94
C ASP A 50 -17.14 -14.72 5.56
N LEU A 51 -16.26 -14.12 4.75
CA LEU A 51 -15.95 -14.52 3.38
C LEU A 51 -14.70 -15.39 3.24
N ILE A 52 -14.06 -15.81 4.35
CA ILE A 52 -12.85 -16.64 4.30
C ILE A 52 -13.18 -17.99 3.66
N PRO A 53 -12.63 -18.32 2.48
CA PRO A 53 -12.81 -19.64 1.91
C PRO A 53 -11.94 -20.66 2.63
N GLU A 54 -12.41 -21.90 2.71
CA GLU A 54 -11.55 -23.03 3.07
C GLU A 54 -10.55 -23.32 1.94
N GLY A 55 -9.36 -23.81 2.30
CA GLY A 55 -8.35 -24.20 1.31
C GLY A 55 -6.91 -23.96 1.79
N PRO A 56 -5.91 -24.30 0.95
CA PRO A 56 -4.51 -24.04 1.25
C PRO A 56 -4.21 -22.53 1.25
N VAL A 57 -3.45 -22.07 2.25
CA VAL A 57 -3.03 -20.67 2.40
C VAL A 57 -1.76 -20.32 1.63
N HIS A 58 -1.07 -21.32 1.09
CA HIS A 58 0.16 -21.16 0.31
C HIS A 58 -0.09 -21.49 -1.15
N ALA A 59 0.47 -20.67 -2.04
CA ALA A 59 0.43 -20.93 -3.47
C ALA A 59 1.22 -22.21 -3.80
N HIS A 60 0.65 -23.07 -4.63
CA HIS A 60 1.37 -24.21 -5.20
C HIS A 60 2.34 -23.71 -6.27
N LEU A 61 3.58 -23.42 -5.87
CA LEU A 61 4.64 -23.07 -6.80
C LEU A 61 5.21 -24.36 -7.44
N PRO A 62 5.37 -24.42 -8.78
CA PRO A 62 5.94 -25.60 -9.45
C PRO A 62 7.36 -25.95 -8.97
N THR A 63 8.05 -24.96 -8.40
CA THR A 63 9.45 -25.05 -7.93
C THR A 63 9.56 -25.16 -6.40
N ALA A 64 8.44 -25.26 -5.67
CA ALA A 64 8.47 -25.50 -4.23
C ALA A 64 8.93 -26.93 -3.95
N THR A 65 10.01 -27.09 -3.20
CA THR A 65 10.42 -28.39 -2.67
C THR A 65 9.54 -28.72 -1.47
N VAL A 66 8.92 -29.91 -1.47
CA VAL A 66 8.21 -30.43 -0.30
C VAL A 66 9.28 -30.86 0.72
N GLN A 67 9.38 -30.16 1.84
CA GLN A 67 10.16 -30.61 3.00
C GLN A 67 9.35 -31.65 3.80
N PRO A 68 9.97 -32.47 4.67
CA PRO A 68 9.29 -33.59 5.35
C PRO A 68 8.14 -33.22 6.30
N ILE A 69 7.86 -31.92 6.46
CA ILE A 69 6.65 -31.39 7.08
C ILE A 69 5.85 -30.82 5.92
N ASP A 70 4.70 -31.43 5.59
CA ASP A 70 3.85 -31.22 4.40
C ASP A 70 3.37 -29.78 4.16
N GLN A 71 4.30 -28.83 4.01
CA GLN A 71 4.05 -27.46 3.65
C GLN A 71 4.93 -27.09 2.45
N PRO A 72 4.32 -26.58 1.36
CA PRO A 72 5.09 -26.12 0.21
C PRO A 72 5.94 -24.92 0.65
N VAL A 73 7.26 -25.10 0.70
CA VAL A 73 8.19 -24.02 0.99
C VAL A 73 8.55 -23.34 -0.32
N ALA A 74 8.32 -22.03 -0.42
CA ALA A 74 8.77 -21.25 -1.57
C ALA A 74 10.30 -21.40 -1.71
N PRO A 75 10.82 -21.66 -2.92
CA PRO A 75 12.26 -21.83 -3.12
C PRO A 75 13.00 -20.56 -2.70
N LEU A 76 14.16 -20.74 -2.05
CA LEU A 76 15.01 -19.66 -1.52
C LEU A 76 15.37 -18.60 -2.58
N ALA A 77 15.39 -19.00 -3.85
CA ALA A 77 15.67 -18.14 -5.00
C ALA A 77 14.63 -18.39 -6.10
N ILE A 78 13.70 -17.44 -6.26
CA ILE A 78 12.77 -17.40 -7.39
C ILE A 78 13.49 -16.71 -8.55
N ARG A 79 13.44 -17.31 -9.74
CA ARG A 79 13.96 -16.70 -10.99
C ARG A 79 12.79 -16.22 -11.83
N PRO A 80 12.33 -14.96 -11.65
CA PRO A 80 11.24 -14.42 -12.45
C PRO A 80 11.62 -14.37 -13.94
N PRO A 81 10.64 -14.41 -14.85
CA PRO A 81 10.92 -14.25 -16.27
C PRO A 81 11.49 -12.86 -16.57
N VAL A 82 12.32 -12.76 -17.61
CA VAL A 82 12.89 -11.49 -18.07
C VAL A 82 11.76 -10.53 -18.46
N GLY A 83 11.81 -9.31 -17.94
CA GLY A 83 10.79 -8.29 -18.20
C GLY A 83 10.73 -7.22 -17.13
N GLU A 84 9.74 -6.33 -17.27
CA GLU A 84 9.45 -5.26 -16.32
C GLU A 84 8.01 -5.36 -15.81
N ALA A 85 7.81 -4.94 -14.56
CA ALA A 85 6.49 -4.91 -13.94
C ALA A 85 6.36 -3.71 -12.99
N TYR A 86 5.19 -3.09 -12.98
CA TYR A 86 4.80 -2.11 -11.97
C TYR A 86 3.60 -2.65 -11.19
N GLY A 87 3.78 -2.90 -9.90
CA GLY A 87 2.71 -3.25 -8.99
C GLY A 87 2.43 -2.09 -8.05
N ARG A 88 1.16 -1.82 -7.74
CA ARG A 88 0.75 -0.77 -6.81
C ARG A 88 -0.33 -1.27 -5.85
N ILE A 89 -0.34 -0.70 -4.65
CA ILE A 89 -1.38 -0.91 -3.64
C ILE A 89 -1.80 0.41 -3.03
N GLU A 90 -3.00 0.46 -2.46
CA GLU A 90 -3.43 1.56 -1.58
C GLU A 90 -2.89 1.30 -0.18
N SER A 91 -1.78 1.95 0.19
CA SER A 91 -1.30 1.97 1.57
C SER A 91 -2.09 2.99 2.40
N PRO A 92 -2.00 2.97 3.75
CA PRO A 92 -2.65 3.99 4.59
C PRO A 92 -2.19 5.44 4.31
N ARG A 93 -1.11 5.62 3.56
CA ARG A 93 -0.53 6.93 3.20
C ARG A 93 -0.77 7.30 1.74
N GLY A 94 -1.43 6.45 0.97
CA GLY A 94 -1.66 6.60 -0.46
C GLY A 94 -1.05 5.47 -1.30
N GLU A 95 -0.93 5.69 -2.61
CA GLU A 95 -0.40 4.72 -3.55
C GLU A 95 1.06 4.37 -3.29
N LEU A 96 1.32 3.12 -2.87
CA LEU A 96 2.65 2.53 -2.79
C LEU A 96 2.91 1.66 -4.00
N GLY A 97 3.91 2.03 -4.80
CA GLY A 97 4.26 1.35 -6.04
C GLY A 97 5.65 0.72 -6.00
N PHE A 98 5.80 -0.40 -6.70
CA PHE A 98 7.06 -1.09 -6.91
C PHE A 98 7.26 -1.31 -8.41
N TYR A 99 8.34 -0.73 -8.94
CA TYR A 99 8.79 -0.95 -10.30
C TYR A 99 9.99 -1.90 -10.29
N LEU A 100 9.81 -3.06 -10.89
CA LEU A 100 10.79 -4.15 -10.91
C LEU A 100 11.20 -4.44 -12.35
N VAL A 101 12.49 -4.69 -12.55
CA VAL A 101 13.04 -5.24 -13.80
C VAL A 101 13.78 -6.52 -13.46
N SER A 102 13.48 -7.60 -14.19
CA SER A 102 14.15 -8.89 -14.09
C SER A 102 14.96 -9.17 -15.34
N ASP A 103 16.18 -9.67 -15.14
CA ASP A 103 17.07 -10.23 -16.15
C ASP A 103 17.05 -11.77 -16.14
N GLY A 104 16.10 -12.40 -15.45
CA GLY A 104 16.04 -13.84 -15.25
C GLY A 104 16.90 -14.37 -14.10
N SER A 105 17.71 -13.50 -13.48
CA SER A 105 18.47 -13.85 -12.28
C SER A 105 17.56 -13.83 -11.03
N PRO A 106 17.98 -14.45 -9.92
CA PRO A 106 17.20 -14.43 -8.68
C PRO A 106 17.23 -13.07 -7.96
N ALA A 107 18.10 -12.15 -8.38
CA ALA A 107 18.15 -10.79 -7.88
C ALA A 107 17.41 -9.86 -8.87
N PRO A 108 16.68 -8.84 -8.40
CA PRO A 108 16.10 -7.86 -9.30
C PRO A 108 17.22 -7.06 -9.98
N PHE A 109 17.18 -6.96 -11.30
CA PHE A 109 18.08 -6.08 -12.06
C PHE A 109 17.86 -4.62 -11.67
N ARG A 110 16.59 -4.23 -11.50
CA ARG A 110 16.20 -2.93 -10.94
C ARG A 110 15.06 -3.13 -9.96
N PHE A 111 15.15 -2.42 -8.84
CA PHE A 111 14.10 -2.36 -7.83
C PHE A 111 13.90 -0.89 -7.46
N HIS A 112 12.83 -0.28 -7.94
CA HIS A 112 12.50 1.11 -7.64
C HIS A 112 11.18 1.19 -6.90
N ILE A 113 11.16 1.94 -5.80
CA ILE A 113 9.97 2.09 -4.97
C ILE A 113 9.41 3.50 -5.14
N ARG A 114 8.13 3.58 -5.50
CA ARG A 114 7.36 4.82 -5.59
C ARG A 114 6.63 5.01 -4.26
N SER A 115 7.22 5.83 -3.40
CA SER A 115 6.76 6.03 -2.04
C SER A 115 5.69 7.11 -1.92
N PRO A 116 4.51 6.82 -1.33
CA PRO A 116 3.52 7.85 -1.06
C PRO A 116 4.08 8.93 -0.14
N SER A 117 4.86 8.58 0.89
CA SER A 117 5.43 9.56 1.82
C SER A 117 6.34 10.59 1.13
N TYR A 118 7.16 10.17 0.15
CA TYR A 118 8.04 11.10 -0.59
C TYR A 118 7.24 12.06 -1.46
N ILE A 119 6.22 11.54 -2.17
CA ILE A 119 5.38 12.34 -3.06
C ILE A 119 4.53 13.33 -2.26
N ASN A 120 3.90 12.87 -1.18
CA ASN A 120 3.07 13.70 -0.31
C ASN A 120 3.86 14.78 0.43
N LEU A 121 5.18 14.60 0.58
CA LEU A 121 6.06 15.61 1.18
C LEU A 121 6.37 16.77 0.24
N THR A 122 6.32 16.57 -1.08
CA THR A 122 6.65 17.62 -2.08
C THR A 122 5.81 18.91 -1.95
N PRO A 123 4.48 18.88 -1.67
CA PRO A 123 3.69 20.10 -1.45
C PRO A 123 3.88 20.75 -0.08
N LEU A 124 4.67 20.19 0.84
CA LEU A 124 4.77 20.69 2.23
C LEU A 124 5.11 22.18 2.28
N LYS A 125 6.06 22.64 1.45
CA LYS A 125 6.40 24.06 1.37
C LYS A 125 5.18 24.90 1.02
N LEU A 126 4.41 24.50 0.00
CA LEU A 126 3.23 25.24 -0.45
C LEU A 126 2.14 25.28 0.61
N MET A 127 1.97 24.18 1.36
CA MET A 127 0.99 24.11 2.46
C MET A 127 1.38 25.00 3.65
N SER A 128 2.68 25.17 3.91
CA SER A 128 3.18 25.91 5.08
C SER A 128 3.34 27.41 4.86
N VAL A 129 3.41 27.88 3.62
CA VAL A 129 3.57 29.32 3.32
C VAL A 129 2.33 30.10 3.78
N GLY A 130 2.54 31.14 4.59
CA GLY A 130 1.48 31.97 5.15
C GLY A 130 1.00 31.53 6.54
N GLY A 131 1.44 30.35 7.02
CA GLY A 131 1.18 29.88 8.38
C GLY A 131 2.26 30.30 9.40
N THR A 132 2.02 29.95 10.66
CA THR A 132 2.96 30.11 11.75
C THR A 132 3.95 28.93 11.84
N VAL A 133 5.00 29.08 12.66
CA VAL A 133 5.93 27.96 12.95
C VAL A 133 5.20 26.80 13.63
N ALA A 134 4.18 27.08 14.46
CA ALA A 134 3.37 26.05 15.08
C ALA A 134 2.54 25.27 14.04
N ASP A 135 1.99 25.98 13.04
CA ASP A 135 1.23 25.35 11.95
C ASP A 135 2.09 24.42 11.10
N ALA A 136 3.38 24.72 10.93
CA ALA A 136 4.30 23.86 10.18
C ALA A 136 4.37 22.44 10.78
N ILE A 137 4.31 22.31 12.10
CA ILE A 137 4.31 21.00 12.79
C ILE A 137 3.00 20.26 12.53
N VAL A 138 1.87 20.98 12.62
CA VAL A 138 0.53 20.41 12.40
C VAL A 138 0.36 19.97 10.94
N ILE A 139 0.82 20.79 9.99
CA ILE A 139 0.78 20.47 8.56
C ILE A 139 1.64 19.24 8.30
N LEU A 140 2.89 19.21 8.77
CA LEU A 140 3.77 18.05 8.62
C LEU A 140 3.14 16.77 9.19
N GLY A 141 2.57 16.85 10.39
CA GLY A 141 1.87 15.74 11.02
C GLY A 141 0.65 15.27 10.22
N SER A 142 -0.08 16.19 9.60
CA SER A 142 -1.27 15.86 8.79
C SER A 142 -0.96 15.14 7.48
N VAL A 143 0.28 15.28 6.97
CA VAL A 143 0.75 14.55 5.78
C VAL A 143 1.05 13.08 6.12
N ASP A 144 1.36 12.78 7.39
CA ASP A 144 1.69 11.44 7.90
C ASP A 144 2.86 10.80 7.12
N ILE A 145 4.03 11.42 7.20
CA ILE A 145 5.26 10.91 6.58
C ILE A 145 5.98 9.89 7.46
N ILE A 146 6.64 8.92 6.82
CA ILE A 146 7.63 8.06 7.46
C ILE A 146 8.99 8.31 6.81
N VAL A 147 9.97 8.76 7.59
CA VAL A 147 11.27 9.19 7.06
C VAL A 147 12.03 8.05 6.37
N GLY A 148 11.96 6.82 6.91
CA GLY A 148 12.57 5.65 6.25
C GLY A 148 11.91 5.29 4.92
N GLU A 149 10.70 5.79 4.66
CA GLU A 149 10.01 5.65 3.39
C GLU A 149 10.39 6.74 2.37
N VAL A 150 10.98 7.83 2.84
CA VAL A 150 11.42 8.97 2.02
C VAL A 150 12.86 8.77 1.56
N ASP A 151 13.69 8.14 2.39
CA ASP A 151 15.15 7.98 2.22
C ASP A 151 15.58 6.78 1.35
N ARG A 152 14.71 6.28 0.48
CA ARG A 152 14.90 4.99 -0.23
C ARG A 152 15.77 5.07 -1.48
#